data_AF-A0A388TAB8-F1
#
_entry.id   AF-A0A388TAB8-F1
#
_cell.length_a   1.000
_cell.length_b   1.000
_cell.length_c   1.000
_cell.angle_alpha   90.00
_cell.angle_beta   90.00
_cell.angle_gamma   90.00
#
_symmetry.space_group_name_H-M   'P 1'
#
loop_
_entity.id
_entity.type
_entity.pdbx_description
1 polymer ?
#
loop_
_entity_poly.entity_id
_entity_poly.type
_entity_poly.pdbx_seq_one_letter_code
_entity_poly.pdbx_strand_id
1 'polypeptide(L)'
;MPKKTAKPVKKIVFAFNSYGLGHATRTLPLVQAAIENGYQTYIIACGRSLAFLRQELGKSVARYFELRDYSFNRVFRKKGFSSRRFLLNSPLFVKEVLDEHKAFLKLHAKYKFDLVFSDSRMGIYLPDRPSYFLSNQLKQSTARATWFGEIFTENYMRSVKKHFTKFIVPDTEKNSISGLLTHNFWFLKKKDVEYIGILSMLRKRRTKRKLDYFISISGPEPQRTVFEEKIMAALDTLQGHKTVITLGTPEKAGYHRKIGTVEIFGILNRKQQEEMMNAAALVVTRSGYSTVMDLAELGKKALLIPTDGQPEQEYLARYHKLLGHNHVARLKKLDLRRDLELAKQFPGYKPQHKTADSVKKFLALINQKPRPVEKISFFKKALGKIYVKIINFLATAGYVGYLPKAPGTWGSLLAVLIYIGAVNVPEFKGFFWFYHWFLAALFPVSIWVSGEYDRLHQKQDAAEIVIDEVAGQSLTFLLALWLSSFFVGWMVNFVLFIPNLVFLGMLASPAKTILLTMGSSVTVLGLALFRFFDIVKPLGIRQIQRLPRGWGVVLDDALAGIYTALVLTGLFLFMVWGLNFLA
;
A
#
# COMPACT_ATOMS: atom_id res chain seq x y z
N MET A 1 -28.42 -42.79 -33.14
CA MET A 1 -27.66 -41.53 -33.27
C MET A 1 -27.43 -40.95 -31.88
N PRO A 2 -26.20 -40.84 -31.37
CA PRO A 2 -25.97 -40.21 -30.07
C PRO A 2 -26.31 -38.71 -30.17
N LYS A 3 -27.24 -38.26 -29.33
CA LYS A 3 -27.57 -36.84 -29.15
C LYS A 3 -26.27 -36.08 -28.89
N LYS A 4 -25.85 -35.20 -29.81
CA LYS A 4 -24.81 -34.20 -29.55
C LYS A 4 -25.30 -33.35 -28.38
N THR A 5 -24.84 -33.67 -27.17
CA THR A 5 -25.07 -32.83 -25.99
C THR A 5 -24.42 -31.49 -26.28
N ALA A 6 -25.23 -30.43 -26.38
CA ALA A 6 -24.74 -29.07 -26.55
C ALA A 6 -23.73 -28.78 -25.43
N LYS A 7 -22.52 -28.33 -25.78
CA LYS A 7 -21.51 -27.97 -24.79
C LYS A 7 -22.11 -26.95 -23.80
N PRO A 8 -21.89 -27.09 -22.49
CA PRO A 8 -22.44 -26.17 -21.50
C PRO A 8 -21.94 -24.74 -21.78
N VAL A 9 -22.86 -23.77 -21.73
CA VAL A 9 -22.55 -22.35 -21.91
C VAL A 9 -21.65 -21.90 -20.77
N LYS A 10 -20.44 -21.43 -21.11
CA LYS A 10 -19.48 -20.93 -20.12
C LYS A 10 -19.97 -19.61 -19.51
N LYS A 11 -19.90 -19.51 -18.18
CA LYS A 11 -20.30 -18.33 -17.42
C LYS A 11 -19.10 -17.45 -17.09
N ILE A 12 -19.10 -16.21 -17.58
CA ILE A 12 -18.05 -15.23 -17.31
C ILE A 12 -18.59 -14.09 -16.44
N VAL A 13 -17.84 -13.68 -15.43
CA VAL A 13 -18.16 -12.50 -14.63
C VAL A 13 -17.12 -11.41 -14.87
N PHE A 14 -17.60 -10.21 -15.23
CA PHE A 14 -16.78 -9.01 -15.32
C PHE A 14 -17.04 -8.12 -14.10
N ALA A 15 -15.98 -7.77 -13.38
CA ALA A 15 -16.05 -6.88 -12.24
C ALA A 15 -15.33 -5.56 -12.53
N PHE A 16 -15.95 -4.44 -12.20
CA PHE A 16 -15.46 -3.10 -12.52
C PHE A 16 -15.19 -2.29 -11.27
N ASN A 17 -14.00 -1.68 -11.21
CA ASN A 17 -13.72 -0.59 -10.30
C ASN A 17 -14.56 0.65 -10.68
N SER A 18 -15.16 1.28 -9.67
CA SER A 18 -16.10 2.39 -9.80
C SER A 18 -15.49 3.74 -9.37
N TYR A 19 -14.15 3.85 -9.31
CA TYR A 19 -13.43 5.12 -9.09
C TYR A 19 -13.84 6.21 -10.09
N GLY A 20 -14.15 5.82 -11.33
CA GLY A 20 -14.72 6.65 -12.39
C GLY A 20 -15.29 5.80 -13.54
N LEU A 21 -15.89 6.45 -14.55
CA LEU A 21 -16.47 5.76 -15.71
C LEU A 21 -15.43 5.11 -16.63
N GLY A 22 -14.16 5.55 -16.56
CA GLY A 22 -13.09 5.10 -17.45
C GLY A 22 -12.83 3.60 -17.45
N HIS A 23 -13.02 2.92 -16.31
CA HIS A 23 -12.92 1.45 -16.21
C HIS A 23 -14.07 0.75 -16.94
N ALA A 24 -15.30 1.25 -16.76
CA ALA A 24 -16.47 0.69 -17.40
C ALA A 24 -16.47 0.92 -18.92
N THR A 25 -16.10 2.12 -19.38
CA THR A 25 -16.10 2.46 -20.80
C THR A 25 -15.04 1.69 -21.58
N ARG A 26 -13.78 1.66 -21.10
CA ARG A 26 -12.67 1.00 -21.80
C ARG A 26 -12.82 -0.52 -21.89
N THR A 27 -13.44 -1.14 -20.90
CA THR A 27 -13.55 -2.60 -20.81
C THR A 27 -14.79 -3.12 -21.54
N LEU A 28 -15.75 -2.24 -21.90
CA LEU A 28 -16.99 -2.63 -22.58
C LEU A 28 -16.78 -3.44 -23.88
N PRO A 29 -15.83 -3.11 -24.78
CA PRO A 29 -15.60 -3.90 -25.98
C PRO A 29 -15.30 -5.37 -25.69
N LEU A 30 -14.64 -5.68 -24.57
CA LEU A 30 -14.37 -7.06 -24.16
C LEU A 30 -15.63 -7.79 -23.68
N VAL A 31 -16.51 -7.07 -22.98
CA VAL A 31 -17.81 -7.60 -22.53
C VAL A 31 -18.70 -7.91 -23.73
N GLN A 32 -18.81 -6.98 -24.67
CA GLN A 32 -19.59 -7.15 -25.89
C GLN A 32 -19.08 -8.34 -26.70
N ALA A 33 -17.76 -8.44 -26.89
CA ALA A 33 -17.15 -9.57 -27.57
C ALA A 33 -17.43 -10.92 -26.87
N ALA A 34 -17.42 -10.97 -25.54
CA ALA A 34 -17.78 -12.19 -24.81
C ALA A 34 -19.24 -12.59 -25.02
N ILE A 35 -20.17 -11.64 -24.97
CA ILE A 35 -21.60 -11.87 -25.26
C ILE A 35 -21.79 -12.37 -26.69
N GLU A 36 -21.17 -11.71 -27.67
CA GLU A 36 -21.21 -12.09 -29.09
C GLU A 36 -20.63 -13.49 -29.36
N ASN A 37 -19.68 -13.94 -28.52
CA ASN A 37 -19.10 -15.28 -28.60
C ASN A 37 -19.83 -16.32 -27.71
N GLY A 38 -21.06 -16.02 -27.30
CA GLY A 38 -21.96 -16.97 -26.64
C GLY A 38 -21.68 -17.21 -25.16
N TYR A 39 -20.90 -16.36 -24.49
CA TYR A 39 -20.71 -16.48 -23.04
C TYR A 39 -21.90 -15.92 -22.28
N GLN A 40 -22.37 -16.67 -21.27
CA GLN A 40 -23.34 -16.15 -20.32
C GLN A 40 -22.64 -15.17 -19.38
N THR A 41 -22.92 -13.88 -19.56
CA THR A 41 -22.14 -12.80 -18.95
C THR A 41 -22.83 -12.22 -17.72
N TYR A 42 -22.05 -11.96 -16.66
CA TYR A 42 -22.48 -11.35 -15.41
C TYR A 42 -21.63 -10.11 -15.11
N ILE A 43 -22.24 -9.09 -14.52
CA ILE A 43 -21.57 -7.80 -14.25
C ILE A 43 -21.58 -7.52 -12.74
N ILE A 44 -20.42 -7.13 -12.21
CA ILE A 44 -20.28 -6.59 -10.85
C ILE A 44 -19.75 -5.15 -10.95
N ALA A 45 -20.54 -4.18 -10.48
CA ALA A 45 -20.11 -2.77 -10.40
C ALA A 45 -20.90 -2.06 -9.28
N CYS A 46 -20.72 -0.75 -9.09
CA CYS A 46 -21.61 0.04 -8.23
C CYS A 46 -21.82 1.46 -8.74
N GLY A 47 -22.89 2.11 -8.27
CA GLY A 47 -23.19 3.52 -8.56
C GLY A 47 -23.20 3.87 -10.06
N ARG A 48 -22.50 4.95 -10.44
CA ARG A 48 -22.51 5.49 -11.81
C ARG A 48 -22.00 4.50 -12.86
N SER A 49 -20.98 3.70 -12.54
CA SER A 49 -20.46 2.68 -13.46
C SER A 49 -21.49 1.58 -13.71
N LEU A 50 -22.22 1.17 -12.67
CA LEU A 50 -23.28 0.17 -12.82
C LEU A 50 -24.47 0.71 -13.64
N ALA A 51 -24.89 1.96 -13.38
CA ALA A 51 -25.95 2.61 -14.16
C ALA A 51 -25.59 2.71 -15.64
N PHE A 52 -24.36 3.12 -15.94
CA PHE A 52 -23.82 3.16 -17.30
C PHE A 52 -23.83 1.78 -17.97
N LEU A 53 -23.30 0.74 -17.31
CA LEU A 53 -23.26 -0.61 -17.87
C LEU A 53 -24.67 -1.18 -18.13
N ARG A 54 -25.65 -0.89 -17.27
CA ARG A 54 -27.05 -1.28 -17.47
C ARG A 54 -27.67 -0.61 -18.70
N GLN A 55 -27.39 0.67 -18.90
CA GLN A 55 -27.86 1.42 -20.06
C GLN A 55 -27.27 0.86 -21.36
N GLU A 56 -25.98 0.50 -21.34
CA GLU A 56 -25.24 0.06 -22.53
C GLU A 56 -25.47 -1.41 -22.91
N LEU A 57 -25.62 -2.30 -21.91
CA LEU A 57 -25.71 -3.75 -22.15
C LEU A 57 -27.12 -4.31 -22.00
N GLY A 58 -28.04 -3.57 -21.36
CA GLY A 58 -29.45 -3.96 -21.24
C GLY A 58 -29.65 -5.41 -20.78
N LYS A 59 -30.51 -6.14 -21.51
CA LYS A 59 -30.84 -7.55 -21.24
C LYS A 59 -29.83 -8.56 -21.81
N SER A 60 -28.78 -8.11 -22.50
CA SER A 60 -27.73 -8.98 -23.05
C SER A 60 -26.83 -9.58 -21.98
N VAL A 61 -26.87 -9.03 -20.76
CA VAL A 61 -26.19 -9.54 -19.56
C VAL A 61 -27.19 -10.36 -18.74
N ALA A 62 -26.77 -11.54 -18.28
CA ALA A 62 -27.61 -12.45 -17.51
C ALA A 62 -28.01 -11.86 -16.14
N ARG A 63 -27.08 -11.20 -15.44
CA ARG A 63 -27.38 -10.50 -14.20
C ARG A 63 -26.34 -9.42 -13.86
N TYR A 64 -26.84 -8.37 -13.24
CA TYR A 64 -26.04 -7.31 -12.64
C TYR A 64 -26.05 -7.45 -11.12
N PHE A 65 -24.87 -7.32 -10.51
CA PHE A 65 -24.69 -7.33 -9.07
C PHE A 65 -24.08 -6.00 -8.63
N GLU A 66 -24.62 -5.46 -7.55
CA GLU A 66 -24.05 -4.29 -6.91
C GLU A 66 -23.17 -4.71 -5.74
N LEU A 67 -21.86 -4.52 -5.87
CA LEU A 67 -20.91 -4.71 -4.77
C LEU A 67 -20.15 -3.42 -4.55
N ARG A 68 -20.14 -2.97 -3.29
CA ARG A 68 -19.43 -1.76 -2.85
C ARG A 68 -17.96 -1.82 -3.27
N ASP A 69 -17.45 -0.66 -3.65
CA ASP A 69 -16.06 -0.46 -4.04
C ASP A 69 -15.20 0.02 -2.85
N TYR A 70 -13.87 0.01 -3.00
CA TYR A 70 -12.93 0.33 -1.92
C TYR A 70 -13.13 1.76 -1.40
N SER A 71 -13.11 1.97 -0.07
CA SER A 71 -13.34 3.29 0.54
C SER A 71 -12.29 4.32 0.14
N PHE A 72 -11.08 3.86 -0.16
CA PHE A 72 -9.97 4.67 -0.68
C PHE A 72 -10.32 5.47 -1.93
N ASN A 73 -11.20 4.93 -2.76
CA ASN A 73 -11.68 5.59 -3.97
C ASN A 73 -12.35 6.93 -3.66
N ARG A 74 -12.98 7.06 -2.48
CA ARG A 74 -13.61 8.30 -2.03
C ARG A 74 -12.60 9.30 -1.47
N VAL A 75 -11.60 8.80 -0.74
CA VAL A 75 -10.59 9.62 -0.04
C VAL A 75 -9.65 10.29 -1.06
N PHE A 76 -9.13 9.51 -2.02
CA PHE A 76 -8.19 10.02 -3.02
C PHE A 76 -8.84 10.91 -4.08
N ARG A 77 -10.12 10.67 -4.39
CA ARG A 77 -10.88 11.53 -5.32
C ARG A 77 -11.06 12.95 -4.80
N LYS A 78 -11.19 13.14 -3.48
CA LYS A 78 -11.41 14.47 -2.86
C LYS A 78 -10.12 15.20 -2.47
N LYS A 79 -9.11 14.48 -1.96
CA LYS A 79 -7.93 15.09 -1.30
C LYS A 79 -6.59 14.77 -1.98
N GLY A 80 -6.60 14.15 -3.16
CA GLY A 80 -5.40 13.68 -3.85
C GLY A 80 -4.73 12.49 -3.16
N PHE A 81 -3.78 11.84 -3.84
CA PHE A 81 -3.03 10.72 -3.29
C PHE A 81 -1.99 11.19 -2.25
N SER A 82 -1.87 10.46 -1.13
CA SER A 82 -0.87 10.71 -0.08
C SER A 82 -0.38 9.40 0.50
N SER A 83 0.93 9.14 0.42
CA SER A 83 1.55 7.90 0.90
C SER A 83 1.31 7.66 2.40
N ARG A 84 1.33 8.72 3.22
CA ARG A 84 1.02 8.64 4.65
C ARG A 84 -0.42 8.17 4.89
N ARG A 85 -1.38 8.75 4.18
CA ARG A 85 -2.81 8.35 4.30
C ARG A 85 -3.02 6.93 3.77
N PHE A 86 -2.32 6.54 2.70
CA PHE A 86 -2.37 5.18 2.18
C PHE A 86 -1.88 4.16 3.22
N LEU A 87 -0.72 4.39 3.82
CA LEU A 87 -0.15 3.51 4.85
C LEU A 87 -1.08 3.38 6.07
N LEU A 88 -1.55 4.50 6.62
CA LEU A 88 -2.43 4.49 7.80
C LEU A 88 -3.76 3.76 7.57
N ASN A 89 -4.30 3.81 6.35
CA ASN A 89 -5.57 3.16 6.03
C ASN A 89 -5.37 1.76 5.40
N SER A 90 -4.13 1.28 5.25
CA SER A 90 -3.85 -0.01 4.59
C SER A 90 -4.50 -1.23 5.28
N PRO A 91 -4.66 -1.31 6.61
CA PRO A 91 -5.38 -2.42 7.24
C PRO A 91 -6.87 -2.45 6.85
N LEU A 92 -7.49 -1.27 6.75
CA LEU A 92 -8.88 -1.13 6.30
C LEU A 92 -9.01 -1.58 4.84
N PHE A 93 -8.06 -1.22 3.97
CA PHE A 93 -8.04 -1.69 2.58
C PHE A 93 -8.04 -3.21 2.49
N VAL A 94 -7.13 -3.86 3.24
CA VAL A 94 -7.02 -5.32 3.24
C VAL A 94 -8.32 -5.96 3.73
N LYS A 95 -8.93 -5.42 4.79
CA LYS A 95 -10.25 -5.87 5.25
C LYS A 95 -11.32 -5.75 4.16
N GLU A 96 -11.40 -4.62 3.45
CA GLU A 96 -12.36 -4.42 2.36
C GLU A 96 -12.16 -5.41 1.20
N VAL A 97 -10.90 -5.72 0.84
CA VAL A 97 -10.59 -6.75 -0.17
C VAL A 97 -11.04 -8.14 0.29
N LEU A 98 -10.83 -8.48 1.57
CA LEU A 98 -11.28 -9.76 2.13
C LEU A 98 -12.81 -9.87 2.20
N ASP A 99 -13.49 -8.80 2.60
CA ASP A 99 -14.95 -8.76 2.68
C ASP A 99 -15.58 -8.82 1.27
N GLU A 100 -14.97 -8.15 0.29
CA GLU A 100 -15.31 -8.29 -1.13
C GLU A 100 -15.16 -9.74 -1.61
N HIS A 101 -14.05 -10.40 -1.26
CA HIS A 101 -13.81 -11.78 -1.67
C HIS A 101 -14.85 -12.74 -1.09
N LYS A 102 -15.20 -12.58 0.19
CA LYS A 102 -16.26 -13.36 0.84
C LYS A 102 -17.62 -13.14 0.15
N ALA A 103 -17.96 -11.90 -0.16
CA ALA A 103 -19.21 -11.57 -0.87
C ALA A 103 -19.24 -12.18 -2.29
N PHE A 104 -18.11 -12.12 -3.00
CA PHE A 104 -17.97 -12.72 -4.32
C PHE A 104 -18.12 -14.24 -4.30
N LEU A 105 -17.50 -14.93 -3.34
CA LEU A 105 -17.62 -16.39 -3.21
C LEU A 105 -19.07 -16.84 -2.92
N LYS A 106 -19.85 -16.04 -2.18
CA LYS A 106 -21.30 -16.30 -2.01
C LYS A 106 -22.05 -16.23 -3.35
N LEU A 107 -21.72 -15.27 -4.21
CA LEU A 107 -22.27 -15.21 -5.58
C LEU A 107 -21.82 -16.41 -6.40
N HIS A 108 -20.53 -16.77 -6.37
CA HIS A 108 -20.03 -17.93 -7.09
C HIS A 108 -20.70 -19.23 -6.64
N ALA A 109 -20.94 -19.42 -5.34
CA ALA A 109 -21.65 -20.58 -4.80
C ALA A 109 -23.05 -20.75 -5.42
N LYS A 110 -23.75 -19.65 -5.69
CA LYS A 110 -25.10 -19.61 -6.28
C LYS A 110 -25.12 -19.71 -7.80
N TYR A 111 -24.24 -18.97 -8.50
CA TYR A 111 -24.30 -18.83 -9.97
C TYR A 111 -23.32 -19.74 -10.72
N LYS A 112 -22.32 -20.29 -10.03
CA LYS A 112 -21.30 -21.21 -10.55
C LYS A 112 -20.56 -20.65 -11.76
N PHE A 113 -19.84 -19.54 -11.55
CA PHE A 113 -19.02 -18.91 -12.61
C PHE A 113 -17.86 -19.81 -13.05
N ASP A 114 -17.57 -19.85 -14.35
CA ASP A 114 -16.45 -20.60 -14.90
C ASP A 114 -15.18 -19.77 -15.06
N LEU A 115 -15.33 -18.45 -15.21
CA LEU A 115 -14.26 -17.52 -15.52
C LEU A 115 -14.50 -16.15 -14.89
N VAL A 116 -13.43 -15.53 -14.37
CA VAL A 116 -13.47 -14.17 -13.82
C VAL A 116 -12.60 -13.24 -14.64
N PHE A 117 -13.13 -12.06 -14.94
CA PHE A 117 -12.39 -10.92 -15.45
C PHE A 117 -12.59 -9.73 -14.52
N SER A 118 -11.54 -9.38 -13.78
CA SER A 118 -11.59 -8.33 -12.77
C SER A 118 -10.82 -7.10 -13.24
N ASP A 119 -11.53 -6.00 -13.52
CA ASP A 119 -10.91 -4.69 -13.77
C ASP A 119 -10.64 -3.99 -12.45
N SER A 120 -9.39 -4.12 -11.98
CA SER A 120 -8.87 -3.43 -10.81
C SER A 120 -9.64 -3.72 -9.50
N ARG A 121 -10.26 -4.92 -9.36
CA ARG A 121 -10.95 -5.41 -8.15
C ARG A 121 -10.25 -6.66 -7.59
N MET A 122 -9.36 -6.48 -6.63
CA MET A 122 -8.45 -7.51 -6.11
C MET A 122 -9.12 -8.67 -5.38
N GLY A 123 -10.30 -8.47 -4.80
CA GLY A 123 -11.05 -9.51 -4.09
C GLY A 123 -11.90 -10.39 -5.01
N ILE A 124 -12.03 -10.05 -6.29
CA ILE A 124 -12.88 -10.78 -7.22
C ILE A 124 -12.03 -11.72 -8.07
N TYR A 125 -11.89 -12.95 -7.57
CA TYR A 125 -11.20 -14.06 -8.24
C TYR A 125 -11.75 -15.40 -7.72
N LEU A 126 -11.57 -16.46 -8.52
CA LEU A 126 -11.86 -17.83 -8.16
C LEU A 126 -10.57 -18.57 -7.77
N PRO A 127 -10.52 -19.28 -6.63
CA PRO A 127 -9.32 -19.99 -6.19
C PRO A 127 -8.91 -21.17 -7.09
N ASP A 128 -9.87 -21.82 -7.73
CA ASP A 128 -9.73 -23.08 -8.48
C ASP A 128 -10.03 -22.93 -9.98
N ARG A 129 -10.48 -21.74 -10.40
CA ARG A 129 -10.88 -21.43 -11.77
C ARG A 129 -10.12 -20.23 -12.31
N PRO A 130 -10.07 -20.05 -13.63
CA PRO A 130 -9.23 -19.03 -14.23
C PRO A 130 -9.80 -17.65 -13.92
N SER A 131 -8.94 -16.81 -13.37
CA SER A 131 -9.24 -15.41 -13.05
C SER A 131 -8.21 -14.51 -13.69
N TYR A 132 -8.65 -13.45 -14.36
CA TYR A 132 -7.78 -12.48 -15.00
C TYR A 132 -7.96 -11.11 -14.36
N PHE A 133 -6.86 -10.40 -14.12
CA PHE A 133 -6.87 -9.07 -13.51
C PHE A 133 -6.46 -8.03 -14.53
N LEU A 134 -7.38 -7.18 -14.97
CA LEU A 134 -7.13 -6.07 -15.88
C LEU A 134 -6.69 -4.85 -15.07
N SER A 135 -5.50 -4.31 -15.36
CA SER A 135 -5.00 -3.07 -14.78
C SER A 135 -4.07 -2.32 -15.73
N ASN A 136 -4.18 -0.99 -15.72
CA ASN A 136 -3.24 -0.08 -16.38
C ASN A 136 -2.22 0.54 -15.40
N GLN A 137 -2.20 0.06 -14.15
CA GLN A 137 -1.30 0.50 -13.08
C GLN A 137 -0.86 -0.72 -12.29
N LEU A 138 0.20 -1.38 -12.76
CA LEU A 138 0.89 -2.44 -12.01
C LEU A 138 2.04 -1.88 -11.16
N LYS A 139 2.44 -0.65 -11.46
CA LYS A 139 3.27 0.22 -10.63
C LYS A 139 2.55 1.54 -10.42
N GLN A 140 2.69 2.13 -9.24
CA GLN A 140 2.11 3.45 -9.00
C GLN A 140 3.11 4.54 -9.37
N SER A 141 2.71 5.42 -10.30
CA SER A 141 3.43 6.67 -10.51
C SER A 141 3.19 7.58 -9.30
N THR A 142 4.22 7.76 -8.48
CA THR A 142 4.26 8.89 -7.55
C THR A 142 4.76 10.10 -8.33
N ALA A 143 4.27 11.32 -8.02
CA ALA A 143 4.68 12.55 -8.71
C ALA A 143 6.21 12.82 -8.68
N ARG A 144 6.96 12.09 -7.85
CA ARG A 144 8.43 12.11 -7.74
C ARG A 144 9.11 10.77 -8.04
N ALA A 145 8.41 9.78 -8.59
CA ALA A 145 8.92 8.46 -8.97
C ALA A 145 10.02 7.97 -8.01
N THR A 146 9.74 7.92 -6.71
CA THR A 146 10.73 7.40 -5.77
C THR A 146 10.78 5.89 -5.97
N TRP A 147 11.95 5.39 -6.37
CA TRP A 147 12.20 4.00 -6.70
C TRP A 147 11.69 3.01 -5.62
N PHE A 148 11.73 3.41 -4.34
CA PHE A 148 11.15 2.65 -3.23
C PHE A 148 9.62 2.44 -3.34
N GLY A 149 8.86 3.45 -3.77
CA GLY A 149 7.41 3.34 -3.93
C GLY A 149 7.02 2.39 -5.07
N GLU A 150 7.80 2.39 -6.14
CA GLU A 150 7.65 1.44 -7.25
C GLU A 150 7.92 0.00 -6.79
N ILE A 151 9.00 -0.21 -6.03
CA ILE A 151 9.34 -1.52 -5.44
C ILE A 151 8.21 -2.03 -4.55
N PHE A 152 7.69 -1.19 -3.66
CA PHE A 152 6.63 -1.59 -2.73
C PHE A 152 5.34 -1.96 -3.47
N THR A 153 4.90 -1.10 -4.39
CA THR A 153 3.64 -1.31 -5.13
C THR A 153 3.74 -2.51 -6.07
N GLU A 154 4.89 -2.72 -6.71
CA GLU A 154 5.11 -3.89 -7.55
C GLU A 154 5.15 -5.18 -6.72
N ASN A 155 5.84 -5.19 -5.58
CA ASN A 155 5.87 -6.36 -4.71
C ASN A 155 4.47 -6.69 -4.15
N TYR A 156 3.66 -5.67 -3.87
CA TYR A 156 2.25 -5.86 -3.54
C TYR A 156 1.46 -6.45 -4.72
N MET A 157 1.64 -5.94 -5.95
CA MET A 157 1.03 -6.53 -7.14
C MET A 157 1.48 -7.98 -7.39
N ARG A 158 2.74 -8.32 -7.09
CA ARG A 158 3.23 -9.71 -7.11
C ARG A 158 2.48 -10.61 -6.14
N SER A 159 2.04 -10.07 -5.00
CA SER A 159 1.17 -10.78 -4.06
C SER A 159 -0.20 -11.03 -4.65
N VAL A 160 -0.84 -9.98 -5.16
CA VAL A 160 -2.15 -10.04 -5.83
C VAL A 160 -2.12 -11.06 -6.96
N LYS A 161 -1.06 -11.05 -7.78
CA LYS A 161 -0.86 -11.95 -8.93
C LYS A 161 -1.02 -13.43 -8.59
N LYS A 162 -0.75 -13.86 -7.34
CA LYS A 162 -0.87 -15.28 -6.98
C LYS A 162 -2.31 -15.79 -6.96
N HIS A 163 -3.29 -14.88 -6.96
CA HIS A 163 -4.72 -15.20 -7.01
C HIS A 163 -5.28 -15.17 -8.44
N PHE A 164 -4.49 -14.74 -9.42
CA PHE A 164 -4.92 -14.57 -10.80
C PHE A 164 -4.03 -15.39 -11.74
N THR A 165 -4.65 -15.92 -12.81
CA THR A 165 -3.97 -16.68 -13.87
C THR A 165 -2.92 -15.81 -14.56
N LYS A 166 -3.35 -14.60 -14.96
CA LYS A 166 -2.52 -13.56 -15.55
C LYS A 166 -3.09 -12.19 -15.24
N PHE A 167 -2.21 -11.20 -15.24
CA PHE A 167 -2.57 -9.81 -15.37
C PHE A 167 -2.74 -9.49 -16.85
N ILE A 168 -3.82 -8.78 -17.18
CA ILE A 168 -4.09 -8.29 -18.52
C ILE A 168 -3.83 -6.79 -18.48
N VAL A 169 -3.05 -6.31 -19.43
CA VAL A 169 -2.69 -4.90 -19.53
C VAL A 169 -3.26 -4.37 -20.85
N PRO A 170 -4.15 -3.36 -20.80
CA PRO A 170 -4.67 -2.71 -21.99
C PRO A 170 -3.62 -1.72 -22.52
N ASP A 171 -2.48 -2.26 -22.95
CA ASP A 171 -1.33 -1.54 -23.49
C ASP A 171 -0.58 -2.46 -24.48
N THR A 172 0.38 -1.91 -25.21
CA THR A 172 1.25 -2.63 -26.13
C THR A 172 2.60 -2.95 -25.50
N GLU A 173 3.14 -4.15 -25.76
CA GLU A 173 4.44 -4.57 -25.22
C GLU A 173 5.59 -3.68 -25.72
N LYS A 174 5.52 -3.26 -26.99
CA LYS A 174 6.40 -2.27 -27.61
C LYS A 174 5.60 -1.00 -27.89
N ASN A 175 6.23 0.18 -27.83
CA ASN A 175 5.58 1.48 -28.02
C ASN A 175 4.41 1.73 -27.05
N SER A 176 4.67 1.44 -25.78
CA SER A 176 3.71 1.55 -24.69
C SER A 176 3.05 2.93 -24.60
N ILE A 177 1.78 2.92 -24.19
CA ILE A 177 1.01 4.11 -23.83
C ILE A 177 1.18 4.46 -22.35
N SER A 178 1.30 3.46 -21.47
CA SER A 178 1.37 3.66 -20.02
C SER A 178 2.80 3.77 -19.47
N GLY A 179 3.82 3.42 -20.24
CA GLY A 179 5.23 3.46 -19.85
C GLY A 179 5.52 2.65 -18.57
N LEU A 180 6.22 3.28 -17.63
CA LEU A 180 6.62 2.65 -16.36
C LEU A 180 5.45 2.17 -15.49
N LEU A 181 4.22 2.63 -15.73
CA LEU A 181 3.04 2.17 -14.99
C LEU A 181 2.79 0.67 -15.18
N THR A 182 3.18 0.10 -16.32
CA THR A 182 2.97 -1.31 -16.65
C THR A 182 4.17 -2.00 -17.30
N HIS A 183 5.36 -1.38 -17.27
CA HIS A 183 6.59 -1.94 -17.83
C HIS A 183 7.78 -1.86 -16.85
N ASN A 184 8.90 -2.48 -17.24
CA ASN A 184 10.18 -2.50 -16.52
C ASN A 184 10.09 -3.05 -15.08
N PHE A 185 9.39 -4.17 -14.91
CA PHE A 185 9.17 -4.82 -13.62
C PHE A 185 10.47 -5.38 -12.99
N TRP A 186 10.61 -5.22 -11.68
CA TRP A 186 11.69 -5.79 -10.86
C TRP A 186 11.39 -7.22 -10.41
N PHE A 187 10.11 -7.53 -10.15
CA PHE A 187 9.63 -8.75 -9.51
C PHE A 187 8.53 -9.48 -10.27
N LEU A 188 7.67 -8.77 -11.00
CA LEU A 188 6.65 -9.39 -11.86
C LEU A 188 7.33 -10.04 -13.08
N LYS A 189 7.01 -11.30 -13.34
CA LYS A 189 7.62 -12.04 -14.45
C LYS A 189 6.84 -11.76 -15.73
N LYS A 190 7.53 -11.74 -16.87
CA LYS A 190 6.91 -11.59 -18.20
C LYS A 190 5.74 -12.56 -18.44
N LYS A 191 5.86 -13.82 -17.96
CA LYS A 191 4.79 -14.83 -18.07
C LYS A 191 3.50 -14.50 -17.31
N ASP A 192 3.57 -13.59 -16.34
CA ASP A 192 2.46 -13.21 -15.48
C ASP A 192 1.60 -12.09 -16.07
N VAL A 193 2.08 -11.43 -17.14
CA VAL A 193 1.47 -10.24 -17.75
C VAL A 193 1.18 -10.51 -19.22
N GLU A 194 -0.03 -10.18 -19.67
CA GLU A 194 -0.48 -10.27 -21.06
C GLU A 194 -0.86 -8.89 -21.57
N TYR A 195 -0.12 -8.38 -22.57
CA TYR A 195 -0.41 -7.12 -23.24
C TYR A 195 -1.35 -7.34 -24.42
N ILE A 196 -2.58 -6.85 -24.29
CA ILE A 196 -3.61 -7.06 -25.32
C ILE A 196 -3.62 -5.96 -26.38
N GLY A 197 -3.04 -4.79 -26.10
CA GLY A 197 -3.16 -3.59 -26.93
C GLY A 197 -4.12 -2.58 -26.32
N ILE A 198 -4.40 -1.50 -27.04
CA ILE A 198 -5.26 -0.43 -26.54
C ILE A 198 -6.71 -0.89 -26.46
N LEU A 199 -7.48 -0.28 -25.56
CA LEU A 199 -8.92 -0.49 -25.47
C LEU A 199 -9.64 0.85 -25.50
N SER A 200 -10.40 1.07 -26.56
CA SER A 200 -11.28 2.22 -26.72
C SER A 200 -12.70 1.76 -27.03
N MET A 201 -13.64 2.50 -26.47
CA MET A 201 -15.05 2.36 -26.80
C MET A 201 -15.42 3.06 -28.11
N LEU A 202 -14.59 4.02 -28.55
CA LEU A 202 -14.81 4.82 -29.74
C LEU A 202 -14.35 4.08 -30.98
N ARG A 203 -15.04 4.30 -32.09
CA ARG A 203 -14.65 3.76 -33.39
C ARG A 203 -14.26 4.88 -34.34
N LYS A 204 -13.18 4.65 -35.09
CA LYS A 204 -12.79 5.56 -36.18
C LYS A 204 -13.83 5.49 -37.29
N ARG A 205 -14.43 6.62 -37.64
CA ARG A 205 -15.44 6.73 -38.70
C ARG A 205 -15.14 7.93 -39.59
N ARG A 206 -15.58 7.86 -40.84
CA ARG A 206 -15.60 9.05 -41.72
C ARG A 206 -16.75 9.95 -41.27
N THR A 207 -16.47 11.23 -41.04
CA THR A 207 -17.47 12.24 -40.69
C THR A 207 -17.59 13.24 -41.83
N LYS A 208 -18.83 13.68 -42.13
CA LYS A 208 -19.05 14.80 -43.07
C LYS A 208 -18.63 16.13 -42.43
N ARG A 209 -18.88 16.28 -41.12
CA ARG A 209 -18.45 17.43 -40.32
C ARG A 209 -16.93 17.42 -40.18
N LYS A 210 -16.32 18.58 -40.39
CA LYS A 210 -14.89 18.86 -40.13
C LYS A 210 -14.79 19.98 -39.11
N LEU A 211 -14.04 19.74 -38.05
CA LEU A 211 -13.75 20.69 -36.98
C LEU A 211 -12.24 20.91 -36.93
N ASP A 212 -11.82 22.14 -36.66
CA ASP A 212 -10.43 22.42 -36.35
C ASP A 212 -10.11 21.90 -34.95
N TYR A 213 -10.98 22.23 -33.99
CA TYR A 213 -10.79 21.90 -32.58
C TYR A 213 -12.02 21.24 -31.95
N PHE A 214 -11.79 20.22 -31.14
CA PHE A 214 -12.76 19.74 -30.16
C PHE A 214 -12.16 19.84 -28.76
N ILE A 215 -12.80 20.62 -27.89
CA ILE A 215 -12.34 20.88 -26.51
C ILE A 215 -13.26 20.15 -25.54
N SER A 216 -12.72 19.17 -24.82
CA SER A 216 -13.45 18.39 -23.82
C SER A 216 -13.04 18.78 -22.41
N ILE A 217 -13.86 19.61 -21.75
CA ILE A 217 -13.65 20.02 -20.37
C ILE A 217 -14.18 18.92 -19.45
N SER A 218 -13.28 18.32 -18.66
CA SER A 218 -13.61 17.29 -17.68
C SER A 218 -12.63 17.36 -16.50
N GLY A 219 -13.00 16.73 -15.39
CA GLY A 219 -12.14 16.57 -14.21
C GLY A 219 -12.92 16.72 -12.91
N PRO A 220 -12.27 16.48 -11.76
CA PRO A 220 -12.85 16.77 -10.45
C PRO A 220 -12.90 18.29 -10.19
N GLU A 221 -13.85 18.73 -9.38
CA GLU A 221 -13.87 20.12 -8.87
C GLU A 221 -12.76 20.35 -7.83
N PRO A 222 -12.18 21.56 -7.75
CA PRO A 222 -12.48 22.77 -8.54
C PRO A 222 -11.73 22.85 -9.89
N GLN A 223 -10.87 21.88 -10.21
CA GLN A 223 -9.99 21.92 -11.38
C GLN A 223 -10.74 21.92 -12.72
N ARG A 224 -11.95 21.35 -12.77
CA ARG A 224 -12.83 21.43 -13.94
C ARG A 224 -13.27 22.88 -14.18
N THR A 225 -13.79 23.55 -13.15
CA THR A 225 -14.25 24.94 -13.25
C THR A 225 -13.13 25.89 -13.66
N VAL A 226 -11.94 25.76 -13.06
CA VAL A 226 -10.76 26.56 -13.46
C VAL A 226 -10.38 26.34 -14.93
N PHE A 227 -10.57 25.13 -15.45
CA PHE A 227 -10.33 24.84 -16.86
C PHE A 227 -11.41 25.42 -17.77
N GLU A 228 -12.68 25.36 -17.36
CA GLU A 228 -13.77 26.04 -18.03
C GLU A 228 -13.50 27.55 -18.13
N GLU A 229 -13.21 28.22 -17.02
CA GLU A 229 -12.91 29.66 -16.97
C GLU A 229 -11.76 30.06 -17.89
N LYS A 230 -10.65 29.31 -17.88
CA LYS A 230 -9.50 29.59 -18.76
C LYS A 230 -9.83 29.44 -20.24
N ILE A 231 -10.63 28.44 -20.62
CA ILE A 231 -11.06 28.29 -22.02
C ILE A 231 -12.05 29.39 -22.40
N MET A 232 -12.98 29.74 -21.51
CA MET A 232 -13.95 30.80 -21.76
C MET A 232 -13.30 32.18 -21.88
N ALA A 233 -12.29 32.48 -21.07
CA ALA A 233 -11.53 33.72 -21.16
C ALA A 233 -10.69 33.84 -22.46
N ALA A 234 -10.47 32.73 -23.17
CA ALA A 234 -9.67 32.69 -24.40
C ALA A 234 -10.53 32.41 -25.65
N LEU A 235 -11.85 32.62 -25.60
CA LEU A 235 -12.76 32.34 -26.73
C LEU A 235 -12.40 33.11 -28.00
N ASP A 236 -11.87 34.33 -27.88
CA ASP A 236 -11.47 35.15 -29.04
C ASP A 236 -10.35 34.48 -29.85
N THR A 237 -9.50 33.67 -29.20
CA THR A 237 -8.45 32.90 -29.88
C THR A 237 -9.02 31.79 -30.77
N LEU A 238 -10.26 31.37 -30.53
CA LEU A 238 -10.91 30.30 -31.29
C LEU A 238 -11.76 30.84 -32.46
N GLN A 239 -11.93 32.15 -32.57
CA GLN A 239 -12.68 32.75 -33.67
C GLN A 239 -11.98 32.50 -35.01
N GLY A 240 -12.76 32.22 -36.05
CA GLY A 240 -12.26 31.79 -37.35
C GLY A 240 -11.94 30.29 -37.44
N HIS A 241 -11.93 29.57 -36.32
CA HIS A 241 -11.77 28.12 -36.27
C HIS A 241 -13.09 27.44 -35.93
N LYS A 242 -13.46 26.41 -36.71
CA LYS A 242 -14.65 25.57 -36.44
C LYS A 242 -14.40 24.74 -35.19
N THR A 243 -14.96 25.18 -34.07
CA THR A 243 -14.64 24.62 -32.75
C THR A 243 -15.89 24.13 -32.04
N VAL A 244 -15.80 22.96 -31.42
CA VAL A 244 -16.83 22.47 -30.49
C VAL A 244 -16.22 22.33 -29.09
N ILE A 245 -16.93 22.83 -28.08
CA ILE A 245 -16.57 22.74 -26.67
C ILE A 245 -17.65 21.95 -25.94
N THR A 246 -17.27 20.96 -25.13
CA THR A 246 -18.18 20.36 -24.15
C THR A 246 -17.71 20.66 -22.73
N LEU A 247 -18.64 21.11 -21.87
CA LEU A 247 -18.34 21.53 -20.49
C LEU A 247 -18.26 20.35 -19.51
N GLY A 248 -18.77 19.18 -19.92
CA GLY A 248 -18.74 17.96 -19.12
C GLY A 248 -19.57 18.03 -17.84
N THR A 249 -20.58 18.91 -17.79
CA THR A 249 -21.44 19.13 -16.61
C THR A 249 -22.84 18.58 -16.87
N PRO A 250 -23.31 17.59 -16.08
CA PRO A 250 -24.68 17.08 -16.17
C PRO A 250 -25.74 18.14 -15.82
N GLU A 251 -25.39 19.12 -14.97
CA GLU A 251 -26.29 20.22 -14.59
C GLU A 251 -26.63 21.11 -15.79
N LYS A 252 -25.73 21.19 -16.78
CA LYS A 252 -25.95 21.89 -18.05
C LYS A 252 -26.45 20.93 -19.14
N ALA A 253 -27.14 19.84 -18.80
CA ALA A 253 -27.74 18.96 -19.80
C ALA A 253 -28.72 19.73 -20.71
N GLY A 254 -28.56 19.59 -22.02
CA GLY A 254 -29.35 20.35 -23.02
C GLY A 254 -28.85 21.77 -23.29
N TYR A 255 -27.89 22.30 -22.52
CA TYR A 255 -27.29 23.60 -22.80
C TYR A 255 -26.55 23.59 -24.14
N HIS A 256 -26.86 24.57 -24.99
CA HIS A 256 -26.16 24.82 -26.25
C HIS A 256 -26.09 26.32 -26.51
N ARG A 257 -24.89 26.82 -26.82
CA ARG A 257 -24.65 28.22 -27.20
C ARG A 257 -23.66 28.27 -28.36
N LYS A 258 -23.93 29.13 -29.35
CA LYS A 258 -23.01 29.40 -30.46
C LYS A 258 -22.48 30.83 -30.37
N ILE A 259 -21.17 30.99 -30.49
CA ILE A 259 -20.46 32.29 -30.46
C ILE A 259 -19.51 32.32 -31.66
N GLY A 260 -19.94 32.98 -32.74
CA GLY A 260 -19.21 32.97 -34.01
C GLY A 260 -19.03 31.55 -34.55
N THR A 261 -17.77 31.11 -34.70
CA THR A 261 -17.41 29.76 -35.19
C THR A 261 -17.34 28.69 -34.09
N VAL A 262 -17.62 29.06 -32.84
CA VAL A 262 -17.53 28.18 -31.67
C VAL A 262 -18.92 27.72 -31.21
N GLU A 263 -19.13 26.41 -31.10
CA GLU A 263 -20.32 25.81 -30.51
C GLU A 263 -19.99 25.22 -29.14
N ILE A 264 -20.78 25.55 -28.12
CA ILE A 264 -20.57 25.17 -26.72
C ILE A 264 -21.76 24.35 -26.26
N PHE A 265 -21.51 23.13 -25.79
CA PHE A 265 -22.50 22.21 -25.26
C PHE A 265 -22.24 21.93 -23.79
N GLY A 266 -23.27 21.86 -22.96
CA GLY A 266 -23.10 21.51 -21.54
C GLY A 266 -22.59 20.09 -21.35
N ILE A 267 -23.25 19.12 -21.96
CA ILE A 267 -22.82 17.72 -22.03
C ILE A 267 -23.19 17.14 -23.40
N LEU A 268 -22.30 16.34 -23.98
CA LEU A 268 -22.58 15.60 -25.21
C LEU A 268 -22.94 14.17 -24.85
N ASN A 269 -23.92 13.61 -25.56
CA ASN A 269 -24.15 12.17 -25.50
C ASN A 269 -23.02 11.42 -26.22
N ARG A 270 -22.97 10.11 -26.03
CA ARG A 270 -21.87 9.27 -26.54
C ARG A 270 -21.71 9.34 -28.06
N LYS A 271 -22.82 9.30 -28.83
CA LYS A 271 -22.78 9.35 -30.29
C LYS A 271 -22.24 10.69 -30.77
N GLN A 272 -22.67 11.78 -30.13
CA GLN A 272 -22.17 13.13 -30.39
C GLN A 272 -20.69 13.26 -30.02
N GLN A 273 -20.26 12.73 -28.87
CA GLN A 273 -18.86 12.78 -28.47
C GLN A 273 -17.95 12.00 -29.44
N GLU A 274 -18.36 10.80 -29.88
CA GLU A 274 -17.65 10.03 -30.91
C GLU A 274 -17.57 10.81 -32.23
N GLU A 275 -18.67 11.47 -32.63
CA GLU A 275 -18.72 12.30 -33.83
C GLU A 275 -17.76 13.49 -33.72
N MET A 276 -17.79 14.25 -32.62
CA MET A 276 -16.93 15.42 -32.44
C MET A 276 -15.45 15.03 -32.40
N MET A 277 -15.11 13.94 -31.72
CA MET A 277 -13.75 13.39 -31.70
C MET A 277 -13.28 12.98 -33.09
N ASN A 278 -14.13 12.33 -33.90
CA ASN A 278 -13.80 11.96 -35.28
C ASN A 278 -13.72 13.18 -36.22
N ALA A 279 -14.55 14.20 -36.01
CA ALA A 279 -14.60 15.39 -36.85
C ALA A 279 -13.42 16.36 -36.62
N ALA A 280 -12.85 16.38 -35.42
CA ALA A 280 -11.78 17.30 -35.04
C ALA A 280 -10.42 16.96 -35.65
N ALA A 281 -9.70 17.98 -36.13
CA ALA A 281 -8.29 17.85 -36.51
C ALA A 281 -7.38 17.75 -35.27
N LEU A 282 -7.68 18.53 -34.22
CA LEU A 282 -6.96 18.54 -32.96
C LEU A 282 -7.94 18.51 -31.77
N VAL A 283 -7.63 17.69 -30.75
CA VAL A 283 -8.45 17.56 -29.54
C VAL A 283 -7.75 18.22 -28.35
N VAL A 284 -8.46 19.05 -27.58
CA VAL A 284 -7.96 19.62 -26.32
C VAL A 284 -8.64 18.90 -25.16
N THR A 285 -7.88 18.22 -24.32
CA THR A 285 -8.46 17.35 -23.28
C THR A 285 -7.50 17.05 -22.12
N ARG A 286 -7.99 16.36 -21.09
CA ARG A 286 -7.18 15.83 -19.99
C ARG A 286 -6.37 14.60 -20.43
N SER A 287 -5.25 14.34 -19.77
CA SER A 287 -4.36 13.19 -20.03
C SER A 287 -4.76 11.92 -19.26
N GLY A 288 -6.07 11.64 -19.16
CA GLY A 288 -6.55 10.39 -18.55
C GLY A 288 -6.22 9.17 -19.41
N TYR A 289 -5.92 8.03 -18.80
CA TYR A 289 -5.49 6.83 -19.53
C TYR A 289 -6.49 6.36 -20.59
N SER A 290 -7.78 6.28 -20.26
CA SER A 290 -8.82 5.93 -21.25
C SER A 290 -8.91 6.94 -22.39
N THR A 291 -8.79 8.25 -22.09
CA THR A 291 -8.81 9.31 -23.11
C THR A 291 -7.61 9.22 -24.06
N VAL A 292 -6.43 8.90 -23.53
CA VAL A 292 -5.24 8.67 -24.35
C VAL A 292 -5.45 7.47 -25.30
N MET A 293 -6.05 6.38 -24.82
CA MET A 293 -6.40 5.25 -25.68
C MET A 293 -7.44 5.62 -26.75
N ASP A 294 -8.44 6.43 -26.41
CA ASP A 294 -9.42 6.94 -27.39
C ASP A 294 -8.76 7.77 -28.49
N LEU A 295 -7.83 8.67 -28.13
CA LEU A 295 -7.06 9.44 -29.09
C LEU A 295 -6.21 8.53 -29.99
N ALA A 296 -5.60 7.48 -29.41
CA ALA A 296 -4.80 6.51 -30.14
C ALA A 296 -5.62 5.66 -31.13
N GLU A 297 -6.81 5.20 -30.71
CA GLU A 297 -7.72 4.43 -31.57
C GLU A 297 -8.16 5.24 -32.80
N LEU A 298 -8.54 6.50 -32.58
CA LEU A 298 -9.00 7.41 -33.62
C LEU A 298 -7.83 7.98 -34.47
N GLY A 299 -6.60 7.93 -33.94
CA GLY A 299 -5.42 8.53 -34.55
C GLY A 299 -5.49 10.05 -34.53
N LYS A 300 -5.86 10.64 -33.39
CA LYS A 300 -6.03 12.07 -33.20
C LYS A 300 -4.83 12.68 -32.49
N LYS A 301 -4.44 13.87 -32.95
CA LYS A 301 -3.50 14.75 -32.26
C LYS A 301 -4.22 15.43 -31.11
N ALA A 302 -3.48 15.77 -30.05
CA ALA A 302 -4.07 16.44 -28.91
C ALA A 302 -3.15 17.49 -28.26
N LEU A 303 -3.80 18.49 -27.67
CA LEU A 303 -3.24 19.29 -26.59
C LEU A 303 -3.69 18.68 -25.26
N LEU A 304 -2.76 18.11 -24.51
CA LEU A 304 -3.06 17.51 -23.22
C LEU A 304 -2.86 18.50 -22.08
N ILE A 305 -3.87 18.60 -21.21
CA ILE A 305 -3.86 19.49 -20.04
C ILE A 305 -4.10 18.64 -18.79
N PRO A 306 -3.05 18.10 -18.14
CA PRO A 306 -3.21 17.27 -16.95
C PRO A 306 -3.93 18.02 -15.83
N THR A 307 -4.65 17.28 -14.98
CA THR A 307 -5.25 17.84 -13.77
C THR A 307 -4.18 17.96 -12.68
N ASP A 308 -3.99 19.15 -12.11
CA ASP A 308 -3.02 19.37 -11.04
C ASP A 308 -3.32 18.46 -9.83
N GLY A 309 -2.29 17.78 -9.32
CA GLY A 309 -2.42 16.88 -8.17
C GLY A 309 -2.98 15.49 -8.51
N GLN A 310 -3.07 15.13 -9.80
CA GLN A 310 -3.38 13.78 -10.28
C GLN A 310 -2.12 13.12 -10.86
N PRO A 311 -1.37 12.32 -10.07
CA PRO A 311 -0.05 11.82 -10.47
C PRO A 311 -0.04 10.99 -11.76
N GLU A 312 -1.08 10.19 -12.01
CA GLU A 312 -1.22 9.42 -13.25
C GLU A 312 -1.33 10.34 -14.47
N GLN A 313 -2.21 11.35 -14.41
CA GLN A 313 -2.42 12.26 -15.54
C GLN A 313 -1.17 13.11 -15.81
N GLU A 314 -0.52 13.61 -14.76
CA GLU A 314 0.72 14.38 -14.87
C GLU A 314 1.85 13.53 -15.47
N TYR A 315 1.96 12.27 -15.04
CA TYR A 315 2.90 11.31 -15.59
C TYR A 315 2.65 11.03 -17.06
N LEU A 316 1.42 10.64 -17.44
CA LEU A 316 1.07 10.30 -18.82
C LEU A 316 1.28 11.48 -19.76
N ALA A 317 0.95 12.70 -19.30
CA ALA A 317 1.21 13.91 -20.07
C ALA A 317 2.72 14.09 -20.31
N ARG A 318 3.54 14.03 -19.25
CA ARG A 318 5.00 14.17 -19.38
C ARG A 318 5.59 13.07 -20.26
N TYR A 319 5.15 11.83 -20.11
CA TYR A 319 5.58 10.68 -20.89
C TYR A 319 5.31 10.88 -22.38
N HIS A 320 4.08 11.25 -22.76
CA HIS A 320 3.73 11.49 -24.16
C HIS A 320 4.33 12.75 -24.76
N LYS A 321 4.68 13.75 -23.96
CA LYS A 321 5.52 14.86 -24.41
C LYS A 321 6.92 14.39 -24.77
N LEU A 322 7.55 13.57 -23.91
CA LEU A 322 8.91 13.04 -24.13
C LEU A 322 8.99 12.12 -25.35
N LEU A 323 7.96 11.32 -25.59
CA LEU A 323 7.86 10.50 -26.81
C LEU A 323 7.56 11.30 -28.07
N GLY A 324 7.32 12.62 -27.96
CA GLY A 324 6.94 13.45 -29.10
C GLY A 324 5.56 13.10 -29.67
N HIS A 325 4.65 12.51 -28.88
CA HIS A 325 3.31 12.17 -29.35
C HIS A 325 2.39 13.40 -29.38
N ASN A 326 2.42 14.22 -28.34
CA ASN A 326 1.51 15.36 -28.17
C ASN A 326 2.14 16.52 -27.39
N HIS A 327 1.65 17.74 -27.64
CA HIS A 327 1.97 18.89 -26.81
C HIS A 327 1.24 18.82 -25.47
N VAL A 328 1.86 19.38 -24.44
CA VAL A 328 1.33 19.40 -23.08
C VAL A 328 1.50 20.78 -22.49
N ALA A 329 0.38 21.32 -22.00
CA ALA A 329 0.33 22.57 -21.25
C ALA A 329 -0.20 22.33 -19.84
N ARG A 330 0.48 22.90 -18.84
CA ARG A 330 -0.06 22.92 -17.47
C ARG A 330 -1.12 24.00 -17.38
N LEU A 331 -2.24 23.71 -16.70
CA LEU A 331 -3.38 24.62 -16.64
C LEU A 331 -3.00 26.03 -16.16
N LYS A 332 -2.11 26.14 -15.17
CA LYS A 332 -1.60 27.43 -14.66
C LYS A 332 -0.83 28.27 -15.70
N LYS A 333 -0.16 27.62 -16.66
CA LYS A 333 0.70 28.24 -17.69
C LYS A 333 0.11 28.14 -19.10
N LEU A 334 -1.16 27.76 -19.20
CA LEU A 334 -1.86 27.59 -20.48
C LEU A 334 -1.98 28.95 -21.18
N ASP A 335 -1.44 29.01 -22.39
CA ASP A 335 -1.70 30.06 -23.38
C ASP A 335 -2.35 29.37 -24.57
N LEU A 336 -3.65 29.56 -24.74
CA LEU A 336 -4.41 28.76 -25.70
C LEU A 336 -3.93 28.98 -27.14
N ARG A 337 -3.55 30.21 -27.50
CA ARG A 337 -3.09 30.53 -28.87
C ARG A 337 -1.77 29.82 -29.15
N ARG A 338 -0.78 30.04 -28.29
CA ARG A 338 0.54 29.41 -28.42
C ARG A 338 0.44 27.88 -28.38
N ASP A 339 -0.29 27.35 -27.41
CA ASP A 339 -0.32 25.91 -27.16
C ASP A 339 -1.11 25.14 -28.23
N LEU A 340 -2.11 25.76 -28.88
CA LEU A 340 -2.77 25.16 -30.05
C LEU A 340 -1.82 25.05 -31.26
N GLU A 341 -1.05 26.11 -31.55
CA GLU A 341 -0.09 26.08 -32.68
C GLU A 341 1.01 25.05 -32.45
N LEU A 342 1.56 24.97 -31.23
CA LEU A 342 2.52 23.95 -30.88
C LEU A 342 1.93 22.54 -31.02
N ALA A 343 0.68 22.32 -30.56
CA ALA A 343 0.04 21.01 -30.62
C ALA A 343 -0.18 20.48 -32.04
N LYS A 344 -0.35 21.36 -33.04
CA LYS A 344 -0.50 20.95 -34.45
C LYS A 344 0.75 20.25 -35.01
N GLN A 345 1.93 20.62 -34.50
CA GLN A 345 3.22 20.11 -34.96
C GLN A 345 3.44 18.64 -34.56
N PHE A 346 2.75 18.15 -33.54
CA PHE A 346 2.91 16.78 -33.07
C PHE A 346 2.17 15.79 -33.98
N PRO A 347 2.71 14.57 -34.20
CA PRO A 347 2.11 13.55 -35.05
C PRO A 347 0.92 12.82 -34.41
N GLY A 348 0.72 12.93 -33.10
CA GLY A 348 -0.24 12.12 -32.36
C GLY A 348 0.29 10.71 -32.08
N TYR A 349 -0.63 9.78 -31.85
CA TYR A 349 -0.31 8.39 -31.48
C TYR A 349 -0.33 7.45 -32.70
N LYS A 350 0.55 6.45 -32.68
CA LYS A 350 0.56 5.33 -33.64
C LYS A 350 0.59 4.00 -32.86
N PRO A 351 -0.56 3.55 -32.32
CA PRO A 351 -0.60 2.32 -31.54
C PRO A 351 -0.30 1.10 -32.42
N GLN A 352 0.47 0.15 -31.90
CA GLN A 352 0.80 -1.10 -32.60
C GLN A 352 -0.42 -2.01 -32.79
N HIS A 353 -1.30 -2.05 -31.78
CA HIS A 353 -2.50 -2.87 -31.77
C HIS A 353 -3.70 -2.00 -31.39
N LYS A 354 -4.75 -2.08 -32.20
CA LYS A 354 -6.01 -1.36 -31.95
C LYS A 354 -6.98 -2.21 -31.14
N THR A 355 -8.11 -1.63 -30.75
CA THR A 355 -9.15 -2.31 -29.96
C THR A 355 -9.61 -3.62 -30.61
N ALA A 356 -9.74 -3.66 -31.94
CA ALA A 356 -10.12 -4.88 -32.65
C ALA A 356 -9.10 -6.03 -32.45
N ASP A 357 -7.80 -5.71 -32.44
CA ASP A 357 -6.74 -6.68 -32.17
C ASP A 357 -6.75 -7.12 -30.70
N SER A 358 -6.99 -6.17 -29.79
CA SER A 358 -7.10 -6.41 -28.35
C SER A 358 -8.24 -7.36 -28.01
N VAL A 359 -9.39 -7.20 -28.67
CA VAL A 359 -10.54 -8.10 -28.54
C VAL A 359 -10.18 -9.51 -29.03
N LYS A 360 -9.50 -9.66 -30.17
CA LYS A 360 -9.05 -10.96 -30.69
C LYS A 360 -8.11 -11.66 -29.71
N LYS A 361 -7.10 -10.94 -29.19
CA LYS A 361 -6.17 -11.47 -28.19
C LYS A 361 -6.87 -11.87 -26.90
N PHE A 362 -7.81 -11.06 -26.43
CA PHE A 362 -8.64 -11.37 -25.26
C PHE A 362 -9.44 -12.66 -25.45
N LEU A 363 -10.17 -12.79 -26.56
CA LEU A 363 -10.94 -13.99 -26.87
C LEU A 363 -10.05 -15.23 -26.97
N ALA A 364 -8.86 -15.10 -27.60
CA ALA A 364 -7.89 -16.19 -27.64
C ALA A 364 -7.41 -16.58 -26.23
N LEU A 365 -7.16 -15.61 -25.34
CA LEU A 365 -6.73 -15.84 -23.97
C LEU A 365 -7.77 -16.58 -23.14
N ILE A 366 -9.04 -16.16 -23.18
CA ILE A 366 -10.11 -16.77 -22.36
C ILE A 366 -10.57 -18.14 -22.88
N ASN A 367 -10.24 -18.47 -24.13
CA ASN A 367 -10.53 -19.77 -24.74
C ASN A 367 -9.42 -20.81 -24.53
N GLN A 368 -8.22 -20.41 -24.11
CA GLN A 368 -7.14 -21.34 -23.81
C GLN A 368 -7.50 -22.25 -22.62
N LYS A 369 -7.01 -23.50 -22.65
CA LYS A 369 -7.05 -24.37 -21.47
C LYS A 369 -6.29 -23.66 -20.34
N PRO A 370 -6.91 -23.44 -19.18
CA PRO A 370 -6.26 -22.70 -18.13
C PRO A 370 -5.05 -23.47 -17.62
N ARG A 371 -3.94 -22.76 -17.41
CA ARG A 371 -2.82 -23.32 -16.65
C ARG A 371 -3.29 -23.50 -15.21
N PRO A 372 -2.95 -24.63 -14.55
CA PRO A 372 -3.26 -24.78 -13.14
C PRO A 372 -2.70 -23.59 -12.37
N VAL A 373 -3.56 -22.87 -11.66
CA VAL A 373 -3.13 -21.86 -10.70
C VAL A 373 -2.24 -22.58 -9.71
N GLU A 374 -0.99 -22.13 -9.54
CA GLU A 374 -0.09 -22.67 -8.51
C GLU A 374 -0.85 -22.62 -7.18
N LYS A 375 -1.24 -23.79 -6.64
CA LYS A 375 -1.88 -23.88 -5.33
C LYS A 375 -1.04 -23.06 -4.37
N ILE A 376 -1.68 -22.14 -3.66
CA ILE A 376 -1.07 -21.19 -2.73
C ILE A 376 -0.47 -21.95 -1.53
N SER A 377 0.63 -22.65 -1.75
CA SER A 377 1.51 -23.24 -0.73
C SER A 377 2.76 -22.38 -0.54
N PHE A 378 3.15 -21.64 -1.58
CA PHE A 378 4.34 -20.79 -1.58
C PHE A 378 4.20 -19.56 -0.68
N PHE A 379 3.01 -18.99 -0.52
CA PHE A 379 2.81 -17.84 0.38
C PHE A 379 2.91 -18.21 1.85
N LYS A 380 2.34 -19.36 2.26
CA LYS A 380 2.58 -19.90 3.62
C LYS A 380 4.06 -20.15 3.84
N LYS A 381 4.80 -20.68 2.85
CA LYS A 381 6.24 -20.92 2.96
C LYS A 381 7.08 -19.63 2.99
N ALA A 382 6.77 -18.62 2.16
CA ALA A 382 7.56 -17.38 2.08
C ALA A 382 7.26 -16.41 3.23
N LEU A 383 5.98 -16.23 3.62
CA LEU A 383 5.62 -15.51 4.83
C LEU A 383 6.13 -16.25 6.07
N GLY A 384 6.07 -17.59 6.07
CA GLY A 384 6.71 -18.41 7.10
C GLY A 384 8.21 -18.15 7.20
N LYS A 385 8.94 -18.10 6.08
CA LYS A 385 10.38 -17.78 6.07
C LYS A 385 10.70 -16.37 6.59
N ILE A 386 9.91 -15.36 6.22
CA ILE A 386 10.10 -13.98 6.71
C ILE A 386 9.77 -13.90 8.20
N TYR A 387 8.67 -14.52 8.62
CA TYR A 387 8.25 -14.59 10.01
C TYR A 387 9.31 -15.26 10.88
N VAL A 388 9.84 -16.42 10.46
CA VAL A 388 10.95 -17.11 11.13
C VAL A 388 12.17 -16.18 11.23
N LYS A 389 12.53 -15.46 10.16
CA LYS A 389 13.66 -14.50 10.22
C LYS A 389 13.44 -13.37 11.23
N ILE A 390 12.22 -12.84 11.33
CA ILE A 390 11.88 -11.78 12.30
C ILE A 390 11.97 -12.32 13.72
N ILE A 391 11.37 -13.49 13.99
CA ILE A 391 11.46 -14.13 15.30
C ILE A 391 12.92 -14.43 15.66
N ASN A 392 13.73 -14.91 14.71
CA ASN A 392 15.16 -15.16 14.95
C ASN A 392 15.91 -13.87 15.28
N PHE A 393 15.67 -12.80 14.53
CA PHE A 393 16.30 -11.51 14.79
C PHE A 393 15.94 -10.97 16.18
N LEU A 394 14.67 -11.06 16.58
CA LEU A 394 14.21 -10.55 17.87
C LEU A 394 14.68 -11.41 19.04
N ALA A 395 14.54 -12.74 18.96
CA ALA A 395 14.91 -13.67 20.03
C ALA A 395 16.41 -13.63 20.35
N THR A 396 17.23 -13.44 19.32
CA THR A 396 18.70 -13.36 19.44
C THR A 396 19.20 -11.94 19.73
N ALA A 397 18.31 -11.01 20.08
CA ALA A 397 18.60 -9.59 20.30
C ALA A 397 19.43 -8.93 19.18
N GLY A 398 19.03 -9.15 17.93
CA GLY A 398 19.73 -8.63 16.75
C GLY A 398 20.89 -9.51 16.27
N TYR A 399 20.77 -10.83 16.41
CA TYR A 399 21.81 -11.84 16.12
C TYR A 399 22.99 -11.88 17.09
N VAL A 400 22.91 -11.17 18.20
CA VAL A 400 23.90 -11.21 19.29
C VAL A 400 23.97 -12.60 19.92
N GLY A 401 22.84 -13.30 20.04
CA GLY A 401 22.78 -14.68 20.53
C GLY A 401 23.47 -15.73 19.65
N TYR A 402 23.98 -15.35 18.47
CA TYR A 402 24.82 -16.21 17.63
C TYR A 402 26.32 -15.94 17.78
N LEU A 403 26.72 -14.99 18.63
CA LEU A 403 28.13 -14.75 18.91
C LEU A 403 28.75 -15.97 19.61
N PRO A 404 30.03 -16.28 19.29
CA PRO A 404 30.65 -17.50 19.76
C PRO A 404 30.94 -17.44 21.26
N LYS A 405 30.78 -18.60 21.91
CA LYS A 405 31.06 -18.85 23.34
C LYS A 405 30.17 -18.02 24.29
N ALA A 406 29.38 -18.72 25.11
CA ALA A 406 28.46 -18.13 26.10
C ALA A 406 27.53 -17.02 25.54
N PRO A 407 26.58 -17.36 24.65
CA PRO A 407 25.66 -16.38 24.04
C PRO A 407 24.94 -15.46 25.04
N GLY A 408 24.46 -16.02 26.17
CA GLY A 408 23.80 -15.23 27.20
C GLY A 408 24.66 -14.12 27.79
N THR A 409 25.99 -14.30 27.85
CA THR A 409 26.92 -13.23 28.26
C THR A 409 26.89 -12.06 27.27
N TRP A 410 26.80 -12.33 25.98
CA TRP A 410 26.66 -11.29 24.96
C TRP A 410 25.30 -10.57 25.06
N GLY A 411 24.23 -11.30 25.40
CA GLY A 411 22.93 -10.73 25.73
C GLY A 411 22.98 -9.75 26.91
N SER A 412 23.55 -10.17 28.04
CA SER A 412 23.69 -9.30 29.22
C SER A 412 24.62 -8.10 28.96
N LEU A 413 25.69 -8.28 28.18
CA LEU A 413 26.56 -7.18 27.75
C LEU A 413 25.82 -6.17 26.87
N LEU A 414 24.94 -6.63 25.97
CA LEU A 414 24.10 -5.74 25.18
C LEU A 414 23.17 -4.90 26.08
N ALA A 415 22.57 -5.49 27.11
CA ALA A 415 21.78 -4.73 28.10
C ALA A 415 22.62 -3.68 28.85
N VAL A 416 23.88 -3.99 29.19
CA VAL A 416 24.82 -3.01 29.75
C VAL A 416 25.04 -1.85 28.79
N LEU A 417 25.26 -2.11 27.49
CA LEU A 417 25.44 -1.06 26.49
C LEU A 417 24.18 -0.19 26.33
N ILE A 418 22.99 -0.80 26.32
CA ILE A 418 21.71 -0.09 26.29
C ILE A 418 21.57 0.81 27.53
N TYR A 419 21.90 0.28 28.71
CA TYR A 419 21.87 1.03 29.96
C TYR A 419 22.83 2.21 29.93
N ILE A 420 24.11 2.02 29.57
CA ILE A 420 25.10 3.09 29.45
C ILE A 420 24.61 4.16 28.45
N GLY A 421 24.14 3.75 27.27
CA GLY A 421 23.60 4.68 26.27
C GLY A 421 22.43 5.50 26.82
N ALA A 422 21.53 4.86 27.58
CA ALA A 422 20.39 5.52 28.19
C ALA A 422 20.80 6.51 29.31
N VAL A 423 21.77 6.16 30.15
CA VAL A 423 22.28 7.03 31.24
C VAL A 423 22.92 8.31 30.72
N ASN A 424 23.50 8.28 29.51
CA ASN A 424 24.10 9.44 28.87
C ASN A 424 23.09 10.46 28.30
N VAL A 425 21.78 10.20 28.41
CA VAL A 425 20.74 11.17 28.01
C VAL A 425 20.72 12.36 28.99
N PRO A 426 20.83 13.62 28.52
CA PRO A 426 20.99 14.80 29.40
C PRO A 426 19.85 14.98 30.41
N GLU A 427 18.62 14.67 29.99
CA GLU A 427 17.39 14.89 30.77
C GLU A 427 17.01 13.66 31.60
N PHE A 428 17.21 13.72 32.92
CA PHE A 428 16.92 12.60 33.84
C PHE A 428 15.46 12.13 33.81
N LYS A 429 14.50 13.08 33.73
CA LYS A 429 13.07 12.74 33.61
C LYS A 429 12.76 12.01 32.31
N GLY A 430 13.42 12.39 31.21
CA GLY A 430 13.30 11.71 29.92
C GLY A 430 13.87 10.30 29.97
N PHE A 431 15.06 10.13 30.54
CA PHE A 431 15.68 8.81 30.78
C PHE A 431 14.78 7.88 31.61
N PHE A 432 14.28 8.39 32.74
CA PHE A 432 13.49 7.59 33.68
C PHE A 432 12.25 7.01 33.00
N TRP A 433 11.41 7.85 32.38
CA TRP A 433 10.20 7.37 31.71
C TRP A 433 10.53 6.52 30.48
N PHE A 434 11.57 6.86 29.72
CA PHE A 434 12.02 6.04 28.60
C PHE A 434 12.37 4.62 29.03
N TYR A 435 13.18 4.45 30.09
CA TYR A 435 13.64 3.14 30.52
C TYR A 435 12.51 2.27 31.10
N HIS A 436 11.52 2.88 31.75
CA HIS A 436 10.30 2.18 32.19
C HIS A 436 9.46 1.71 31.01
N TRP A 437 9.21 2.57 30.03
CA TRP A 437 8.45 2.19 28.83
C TRP A 437 9.20 1.15 27.99
N PHE A 438 10.53 1.25 27.93
CA PHE A 438 11.39 0.26 27.30
C PHE A 438 11.21 -1.12 27.95
N LEU A 439 11.35 -1.22 29.28
CA LEU A 439 11.16 -2.49 29.99
C LEU A 439 9.72 -3.01 29.92
N ALA A 440 8.73 -2.13 30.06
CA ALA A 440 7.31 -2.48 29.96
C ALA A 440 6.95 -3.07 28.58
N ALA A 441 7.64 -2.64 27.52
CA ALA A 441 7.50 -3.22 26.19
C ALA A 441 8.36 -4.49 26.01
N LEU A 442 9.57 -4.50 26.57
CA LEU A 442 10.55 -5.57 26.39
C LEU A 442 10.07 -6.89 27.02
N PHE A 443 9.49 -6.88 28.23
CA PHE A 443 9.06 -8.11 28.89
C PHE A 443 7.97 -8.88 28.12
N PRO A 444 6.84 -8.26 27.72
CA PRO A 444 5.83 -8.95 26.90
C PRO A 444 6.37 -9.44 25.56
N VAL A 445 7.26 -8.66 24.93
CA VAL A 445 7.89 -9.03 23.66
C VAL A 445 8.83 -10.22 23.85
N SER A 446 9.67 -10.19 24.89
CA SER A 446 10.60 -11.26 25.24
C SER A 446 9.85 -12.58 25.49
N ILE A 447 8.80 -12.57 26.33
CA ILE A 447 7.98 -13.76 26.63
C ILE A 447 7.36 -14.34 25.36
N TRP A 448 6.78 -13.48 24.52
CA TRP A 448 6.14 -13.91 23.28
C TRP A 448 7.15 -14.45 22.28
N VAL A 449 8.26 -13.75 22.06
CA VAL A 449 9.29 -14.09 21.08
C VAL A 449 10.04 -15.35 21.47
N SER A 450 10.45 -15.52 22.73
CA SER A 450 11.12 -16.73 23.21
C SER A 450 10.21 -17.96 23.08
N GLY A 451 8.95 -17.84 23.49
CA GLY A 451 7.98 -18.93 23.33
C GLY A 451 7.68 -19.29 21.87
N GLU A 452 7.70 -18.30 20.98
CA GLU A 452 7.50 -18.51 19.55
C GLU A 452 8.76 -19.05 18.86
N TYR A 453 9.96 -18.66 19.30
CA TYR A 453 11.23 -19.19 18.82
C TYR A 453 11.36 -20.69 19.11
N ASP A 454 11.09 -21.08 20.35
CA ASP A 454 11.06 -22.49 20.79
C ASP A 454 10.06 -23.30 19.93
N ARG A 455 8.86 -22.76 19.72
CA ARG A 455 7.82 -23.38 18.88
C ARG A 455 8.29 -23.57 17.43
N LEU A 456 9.04 -22.61 16.88
CA LEU A 456 9.51 -22.64 15.48
C LEU A 456 10.72 -23.55 15.27
N HIS A 457 11.62 -23.65 16.25
CA HIS A 457 12.85 -24.44 16.16
C HIS A 457 12.73 -25.81 16.82
N GLN A 458 11.59 -26.10 17.49
CA GLN A 458 11.36 -27.34 18.24
C GLN A 458 12.48 -27.62 19.26
N LYS A 459 13.04 -26.55 19.81
CA LYS A 459 13.99 -26.58 20.92
C LYS A 459 13.26 -26.03 22.14
N GLN A 460 13.56 -26.56 23.32
CA GLN A 460 13.14 -25.98 24.57
C GLN A 460 14.35 -25.29 25.17
N ASP A 461 14.23 -24.00 25.51
CA ASP A 461 15.30 -23.23 26.17
C ASP A 461 16.58 -23.19 25.31
N ALA A 462 16.45 -22.67 24.09
CA ALA A 462 17.56 -22.61 23.15
C ALA A 462 18.57 -21.53 23.56
N ALA A 463 19.84 -21.92 23.71
CA ALA A 463 20.92 -21.04 24.17
C ALA A 463 21.18 -19.80 23.29
N GLU A 464 20.63 -19.74 22.08
CA GLU A 464 20.73 -18.58 21.19
C GLU A 464 19.64 -17.51 21.45
N ILE A 465 18.60 -17.84 22.21
CA ILE A 465 17.64 -16.87 22.74
C ILE A 465 18.41 -16.07 23.79
N VAL A 466 18.57 -14.77 23.55
CA VAL A 466 19.30 -13.88 24.46
C VAL A 466 18.51 -12.65 24.90
N ILE A 467 17.23 -12.59 24.52
CA ILE A 467 16.35 -11.43 24.73
C ILE A 467 15.77 -11.39 26.15
N ASP A 468 15.69 -12.55 26.78
CA ASP A 468 15.48 -12.83 28.20
C ASP A 468 16.62 -12.26 29.05
N GLU A 469 17.88 -12.49 28.69
CA GLU A 469 19.02 -11.93 29.45
C GLU A 469 19.07 -10.42 29.32
N VAL A 470 18.73 -9.90 28.13
CA VAL A 470 18.62 -8.46 27.93
C VAL A 470 17.53 -7.89 28.84
N ALA A 471 16.38 -8.56 28.97
CA ALA A 471 15.30 -8.13 29.84
C ALA A 471 15.67 -8.21 31.33
N GLY A 472 16.24 -9.34 31.79
CA GLY A 472 16.65 -9.56 33.18
C GLY A 472 17.77 -8.62 33.65
N GLN A 473 18.81 -8.44 32.83
CA GLN A 473 19.90 -7.52 33.13
C GLN A 473 19.41 -6.06 33.10
N SER A 474 18.56 -5.68 32.14
CA SER A 474 17.98 -4.33 32.14
C SER A 474 17.09 -4.08 33.35
N LEU A 475 16.32 -5.08 33.81
CA LEU A 475 15.53 -5.00 35.03
C LEU A 475 16.41 -4.82 36.28
N THR A 476 17.53 -5.54 36.35
CA THR A 476 18.53 -5.40 37.43
C THR A 476 18.91 -3.95 37.65
N PHE A 477 19.29 -3.25 36.58
CA PHE A 477 19.72 -1.87 36.67
C PHE A 477 18.60 -0.91 37.06
N LEU A 478 17.37 -1.13 36.56
CA LEU A 478 16.23 -0.31 36.97
C LEU A 478 15.90 -0.48 38.46
N LEU A 479 15.86 -1.73 38.94
CA LEU A 479 15.53 -2.03 40.33
C LEU A 479 16.60 -1.56 41.29
N ALA A 480 17.88 -1.80 40.97
CA ALA A 480 18.99 -1.31 41.79
C ALA A 480 18.95 0.23 41.90
N LEU A 481 18.61 0.94 40.82
CA LEU A 481 18.40 2.38 40.83
C LEU A 481 17.23 2.79 41.72
N TRP A 482 16.07 2.14 41.57
CA TRP A 482 14.87 2.43 42.36
C TRP A 482 15.08 2.22 43.85
N LEU A 483 15.59 1.04 44.22
CA LEU A 483 15.79 0.66 45.61
C LEU A 483 16.82 1.58 46.27
N SER A 484 17.95 1.83 45.62
CA SER A 484 18.98 2.73 46.18
C SER A 484 18.46 4.15 46.35
N SER A 485 17.69 4.66 45.38
CA SER A 485 17.07 6.00 45.47
C SER A 485 16.03 6.09 46.59
N PHE A 486 15.22 5.04 46.74
CA PHE A 486 14.23 4.94 47.82
C PHE A 486 14.91 4.96 49.20
N PHE A 487 15.95 4.15 49.40
CA PHE A 487 16.65 4.09 50.68
C PHE A 487 17.39 5.38 51.01
N VAL A 488 18.05 6.03 50.04
CA VAL A 488 18.69 7.33 50.28
C VAL A 488 17.65 8.38 50.65
N GLY A 489 16.50 8.43 49.96
CA GLY A 489 15.40 9.32 50.29
C GLY A 489 14.84 9.07 51.70
N TRP A 490 14.72 7.81 52.09
CA TRP A 490 14.31 7.41 53.45
C TRP A 490 15.34 7.83 54.51
N MET A 491 16.64 7.61 54.26
CA MET A 491 17.73 7.97 55.16
C MET A 491 17.82 9.49 55.37
N VAL A 492 17.71 10.28 54.31
CA VAL A 492 17.68 11.75 54.40
C VAL A 492 16.49 12.21 55.24
N ASN A 493 15.33 11.56 55.10
CA ASN A 493 14.15 11.86 55.91
C ASN A 493 14.39 11.53 57.40
N PHE A 494 14.96 10.35 57.66
CA PHE A 494 15.29 9.88 59.01
C PHE A 494 16.30 10.80 59.72
N VAL A 495 17.35 11.26 59.03
CA VAL A 495 18.38 12.12 59.59
C VAL A 495 17.89 13.57 59.77
N LEU A 496 17.12 14.10 58.82
CA LEU A 496 16.68 15.50 58.85
C LEU A 496 15.36 15.74 59.61
N PHE A 497 14.66 14.68 60.05
CA PHE A 497 13.36 14.77 60.74
C PHE A 497 12.32 15.65 60.01
N ILE A 498 12.32 15.66 58.67
CA ILE A 498 11.35 16.45 57.87
C ILE A 498 10.29 15.52 57.26
N PRO A 499 9.05 15.49 57.79
CA PRO A 499 7.96 14.70 57.21
C PRO A 499 7.66 15.13 55.77
N ASN A 500 7.33 14.18 54.89
CA ASN A 500 6.91 14.37 53.47
C ASN A 500 7.99 14.63 52.40
N LEU A 501 9.28 14.52 52.72
CA LEU A 501 10.36 14.67 51.72
C LEU A 501 10.64 13.41 50.86
N VAL A 502 10.09 12.25 51.22
CA VAL A 502 10.33 10.97 50.50
C VAL A 502 9.91 11.07 49.02
N PHE A 503 8.76 11.70 48.76
CA PHE A 503 8.19 11.80 47.41
C PHE A 503 8.89 12.87 46.53
N LEU A 504 9.39 13.94 47.16
CA LEU A 504 10.13 15.02 46.48
C LEU A 504 11.59 14.63 46.20
N GLY A 505 12.22 13.85 47.08
CA GLY A 505 13.57 13.30 46.90
C GLY A 505 13.68 12.30 45.75
N MET A 506 12.60 11.55 45.44
CA MET A 506 12.52 10.65 44.28
C MET A 506 12.48 11.40 42.93
N LEU A 507 12.04 12.67 42.92
CA LEU A 507 11.93 13.51 41.72
C LEU A 507 13.11 14.48 41.55
N ALA A 508 13.84 14.75 42.63
CA ALA A 508 15.04 15.57 42.62
C ALA A 508 16.26 14.76 42.15
N SER A 509 17.30 15.47 41.73
CA SER A 509 18.51 14.96 41.07
C SER A 509 19.42 13.93 41.79
N PRO A 510 19.27 13.50 43.07
CA PRO A 510 20.15 12.47 43.65
C PRO A 510 20.22 11.14 42.90
N ALA A 511 19.17 10.71 42.20
CA ALA A 511 19.20 9.43 41.50
C ALA A 511 20.20 9.42 40.32
N LYS A 512 20.36 10.52 39.56
CA LYS A 512 21.37 10.66 38.50
C LYS A 512 22.79 10.72 39.08
N THR A 513 22.96 11.39 40.21
CA THR A 513 24.25 11.48 40.90
C THR A 513 24.62 10.12 41.48
N ILE A 514 23.71 9.40 42.15
CA ILE A 514 23.92 8.00 42.58
C ILE A 514 24.25 7.12 41.37
N LEU A 515 23.57 7.28 40.23
CA LEU A 515 23.85 6.57 38.97
C LEU A 515 25.27 6.81 38.42
N LEU A 516 25.77 8.04 38.55
CA LEU A 516 27.10 8.46 38.08
C LEU A 516 28.20 8.11 39.10
N THR A 517 27.87 8.08 40.39
CA THR A 517 28.81 7.81 41.51
C THR A 517 28.96 6.30 41.74
N MET A 518 27.91 5.52 41.46
CA MET A 518 27.97 4.06 41.28
C MET A 518 28.63 3.75 39.92
N GLY A 519 29.94 4.00 39.82
CA GLY A 519 30.69 3.98 38.55
C GLY A 519 30.70 2.64 37.79
N SER A 520 31.68 2.50 36.87
CA SER A 520 31.88 1.28 36.07
C SER A 520 31.90 -0.02 36.91
N SER A 521 32.39 0.05 38.15
CA SER A 521 32.45 -1.07 39.10
C SER A 521 31.09 -1.69 39.43
N VAL A 522 30.03 -0.89 39.60
CA VAL A 522 28.68 -1.39 39.92
C VAL A 522 28.04 -2.03 38.69
N THR A 523 28.31 -1.47 37.50
CA THR A 523 27.84 -2.04 36.24
C THR A 523 28.50 -3.40 35.97
N VAL A 524 29.82 -3.50 36.20
CA VAL A 524 30.58 -4.75 36.08
C VAL A 524 30.14 -5.78 37.14
N LEU A 525 29.98 -5.35 38.39
CA LEU A 525 29.53 -6.22 39.47
C LEU A 525 28.08 -6.70 39.23
N GLY A 526 27.21 -5.83 38.73
CA GLY A 526 25.84 -6.19 38.38
C GLY A 526 25.76 -7.16 37.22
N LEU A 527 26.65 -7.04 36.22
CA LEU A 527 26.78 -8.04 35.17
C LEU A 527 27.25 -9.39 35.74
N ALA A 528 28.29 -9.38 36.58
CA ALA A 528 28.87 -10.60 37.15
C ALA A 528 27.88 -11.33 38.06
N LEU A 529 27.21 -10.60 38.96
CA LEU A 529 26.20 -11.16 39.87
C LEU A 529 24.97 -11.67 39.13
N PHE A 530 24.49 -10.94 38.11
CA PHE A 530 23.38 -11.40 37.28
C PHE A 530 23.70 -12.74 36.63
N ARG A 531 24.87 -12.85 35.99
CA ARG A 531 25.31 -14.12 35.38
C ARG A 531 25.51 -15.21 36.41
N PHE A 532 26.01 -14.90 37.60
CA PHE A 532 26.11 -15.87 38.69
C PHE A 532 24.72 -16.43 39.06
N PHE A 533 23.73 -15.57 39.27
CA PHE A 533 22.39 -16.00 39.65
C PHE A 533 21.63 -16.72 38.53
N ASP A 534 21.78 -16.28 37.28
CA ASP A 534 21.21 -16.97 36.12
C ASP A 534 21.89 -18.34 35.90
N ILE A 535 23.21 -18.47 36.07
CA ILE A 535 23.86 -19.78 35.88
C ILE A 535 23.54 -20.75 37.03
N VAL A 536 23.57 -20.28 38.28
CA VAL A 536 23.41 -21.14 39.46
C VAL A 536 21.92 -21.47 39.73
N LYS A 537 21.02 -20.53 39.40
CA LYS A 537 19.57 -20.57 39.63
C LYS A 537 19.18 -20.94 41.06
N PRO A 538 19.66 -20.21 42.10
CA PRO A 538 19.33 -20.52 43.49
C PRO A 538 17.89 -20.10 43.87
N LEU A 539 17.45 -20.44 45.08
CA LEU A 539 16.26 -19.90 45.76
C LEU A 539 14.93 -19.94 44.99
N GLY A 540 14.68 -20.98 44.21
CA GLY A 540 13.39 -21.20 43.55
C GLY A 540 13.33 -20.75 42.09
N ILE A 541 14.40 -20.14 41.55
CA ILE A 541 14.52 -19.84 40.11
C ILE A 541 14.28 -21.12 39.27
N ARG A 542 14.87 -22.26 39.67
CA ARG A 542 14.66 -23.56 38.99
C ARG A 542 13.19 -24.02 38.97
N GLN A 543 12.37 -23.61 39.93
CA GLN A 543 10.98 -24.05 40.01
C GLN A 543 10.09 -23.29 39.01
N ILE A 544 10.45 -22.05 38.69
CA ILE A 544 9.71 -21.18 37.76
C ILE A 544 9.89 -21.59 36.30
N GLN A 545 10.97 -22.31 35.98
CA GLN A 545 11.15 -22.94 34.67
C GLN A 545 10.06 -23.97 34.32
N ARG A 546 9.25 -24.40 35.29
CA ARG A 546 8.08 -25.28 35.06
C ARG A 546 6.91 -24.54 34.38
N LEU A 547 6.96 -23.22 34.29
CA LEU A 547 5.94 -22.43 33.62
C LEU A 547 5.98 -22.63 32.10
N PRO A 548 4.83 -22.54 31.41
CA PRO A 548 4.74 -22.90 30.01
C PRO A 548 5.48 -21.91 29.09
N ARG A 549 6.34 -22.46 28.22
CA ARG A 549 6.97 -21.76 27.08
C ARG A 549 7.82 -20.56 27.53
N GLY A 550 7.76 -19.44 26.82
CA GLY A 550 8.58 -18.25 27.08
C GLY A 550 8.36 -17.59 28.45
N TRP A 551 7.32 -17.98 29.21
CA TRP A 551 7.19 -17.53 30.60
C TRP A 551 8.27 -18.11 31.50
N GLY A 552 8.61 -19.39 31.34
CA GLY A 552 9.64 -20.04 32.16
C GLY A 552 11.03 -19.46 31.89
N VAL A 553 11.31 -19.15 30.63
CA VAL A 553 12.60 -18.64 30.10
C VAL A 553 12.83 -17.16 30.41
N VAL A 554 11.78 -16.34 30.52
CA VAL A 554 11.96 -14.91 30.82
C VAL A 554 11.88 -14.64 32.32
N LEU A 555 11.10 -15.42 33.07
CA LEU A 555 10.91 -15.18 34.50
C LEU A 555 12.07 -15.70 35.36
N ASP A 556 12.81 -16.71 34.93
CA ASP A 556 14.02 -17.15 35.64
C ASP A 556 15.11 -16.06 35.58
N ASP A 557 15.32 -15.45 34.40
CA ASP A 557 16.20 -14.29 34.22
C ASP A 557 15.70 -13.02 34.92
N ALA A 558 14.39 -12.78 34.92
CA ALA A 558 13.81 -11.68 35.68
C ALA A 558 14.10 -11.82 37.19
N LEU A 559 14.00 -13.04 37.73
CA LEU A 559 14.31 -13.30 39.13
C LEU A 559 15.81 -13.21 39.43
N ALA A 560 16.67 -13.73 38.54
CA ALA A 560 18.11 -13.52 38.64
C ALA A 560 18.43 -12.02 38.71
N GLY A 561 17.73 -11.20 37.92
CA GLY A 561 17.86 -9.75 37.96
C GLY A 561 17.35 -9.10 39.25
N ILE A 562 16.24 -9.57 39.81
CA ILE A 562 15.74 -9.11 41.10
C ILE A 562 16.74 -9.43 42.23
N TYR A 563 17.26 -10.67 42.28
CA TYR A 563 18.25 -11.06 43.29
C TYR A 563 19.52 -10.23 43.18
N THR A 564 19.98 -10.02 41.95
CA THR A 564 21.13 -9.15 41.70
C THR A 564 20.91 -7.73 42.20
N ALA A 565 19.74 -7.15 41.90
CA ALA A 565 19.40 -5.80 42.35
C ALA A 565 19.39 -5.70 43.88
N LEU A 566 18.81 -6.68 44.58
CA LEU A 566 18.79 -6.72 46.04
C LEU A 566 20.20 -6.79 46.64
N VAL A 567 21.07 -7.64 46.10
CA VAL A 567 22.45 -7.77 46.57
C VAL A 567 23.25 -6.49 46.31
N LEU A 568 23.12 -5.90 45.11
CA LEU A 568 23.78 -4.64 44.79
C LEU A 568 23.32 -3.51 45.71
N THR A 569 22.03 -3.39 45.96
CA THR A 569 21.50 -2.40 46.91
C THR A 569 22.00 -2.66 48.31
N GLY A 570 22.02 -3.91 48.78
CA GLY A 570 22.56 -4.27 50.10
C GLY A 570 24.04 -3.88 50.26
N LEU A 571 24.87 -4.17 49.26
CA LEU A 571 26.28 -3.77 49.25
C LEU A 571 26.45 -2.25 49.25
N PHE A 572 25.65 -1.54 48.46
CA PHE A 572 25.64 -0.08 48.44
C PHE A 572 25.28 0.49 49.82
N LEU A 573 24.21 -0.02 50.44
CA LEU A 573 23.81 0.41 51.78
C LEU A 573 24.88 0.11 52.82
N PHE A 574 25.51 -1.06 52.77
CA PHE A 574 26.59 -1.42 53.67
C PHE A 574 27.79 -0.46 53.54
N MET A 575 28.19 -0.10 52.31
CA MET A 575 29.25 0.88 52.10
C MET A 575 28.88 2.26 52.65
N VAL A 576 27.66 2.73 52.39
CA VAL A 576 27.17 4.03 52.86
C VAL A 576 27.08 4.08 54.40
N TRP A 577 26.63 2.99 55.04
CA TRP A 577 26.54 2.89 56.50
C TRP A 577 27.91 2.69 57.17
N GLY A 578 28.77 1.84 56.63
CA GLY A 578 30.08 1.53 57.20
C GLY A 578 31.02 2.74 57.21
N LEU A 579 30.93 3.62 56.21
CA LEU A 579 31.68 4.88 56.18
C LEU A 579 31.21 5.88 57.25
N ASN A 580 29.93 5.88 57.62
CA ASN A 580 29.37 6.75 58.67
C ASN A 580 29.62 6.26 60.10
N PHE A 581 30.07 5.00 60.27
CA PHE A 581 30.40 4.44 61.59
C PHE A 581 31.91 4.50 61.90
N LEU A 582 32.74 4.77 60.89
CA LEU A 582 34.20 4.89 60.97
C LEU A 582 34.69 6.35 60.88
N ALA A 583 33.79 7.30 60.59
CA ALA A 583 33.99 8.74 60.66
C ALA A 583 33.25 9.29 61.89
#